data_AF-A0A3G9GAB3-F1
#
_entry.id   AF-A0A3G9GAB3-F1
#
_cell.length_a   1.000
_cell.length_b   1.000
_cell.length_c   1.000
_cell.angle_alpha   90.00
_cell.angle_beta   90.00
_cell.angle_gamma   90.00
#
_symmetry.space_group_name_H-M   'P 1'
#
loop_
_entity.id
_entity.type
_entity.pdbx_description
1 polymer ?
#
loop_
_entity_poly.entity_id
_entity_poly.type
_entity_poly.pdbx_seq_one_letter_code
_entity_poly.pdbx_strand_id
1 'polypeptide(L)'
;MKRVALVIDPYSTRGVASFLSLVGLFYVDLAKALEREKCEVFIIGTYPALNDLRARRSDFNRYLSGSPSTWETFIDTLSDWDNEAIERWRRVTSGAADWTQTYKNWFTDIKLFEYDFDCAIYWGNNASLINALTECGVQTLALELGPMRSPFPEVVVYSLNASPATSGAFARSADDLRNDLSSPASDTYTLQQSLEQSMRKDLFFENVEGMWNQKIADLLASQNCSRRILYVAQLWDDTNAAQWASKESEILTRLVELTRLAGAQLIVKPHPSTSAVYANEVHWEETRAIWNDAAHVIELDIDFPCELNPYLLASVQGVVGGNSSVLFEALLFDKPVHNFGGVYYAPSDGFLSLEEVVTGKFDEAAYTQKVQVAREWCLWNATVPKSAVVSGELARQMLRLNDTISIGGSAKPWFHATNSDAPTSRIPTYKSGVFSGQEVTEQGTIYLRLSDGRSFKIVSDHIVGVLDRSDQDDNGIVIGGWAYQKRNHCPSPFFIVNLSAGRYFVAESLVQRLDIAKAFHSERLRYCGFQFRLSSKDIDYTLIGHNVFAYVGNGQIQRLYNEVIY
;
A
#
# COMPACT_ATOMS: atom_id res chain seq x y z
N MET A 1 -0.45 -18.59 -27.96
CA MET A 1 -0.39 -17.24 -27.37
C MET A 1 -1.31 -17.27 -26.17
N LYS A 2 -0.83 -16.97 -24.97
CA LYS A 2 -1.70 -16.99 -23.77
C LYS A 2 -2.44 -15.68 -23.66
N ARG A 3 -3.72 -15.75 -23.30
CA ARG A 3 -4.60 -14.60 -23.11
C ARG A 3 -4.74 -14.33 -21.62
N VAL A 4 -4.29 -13.16 -21.19
CA VAL A 4 -4.21 -12.78 -19.77
C VAL A 4 -5.14 -11.59 -19.51
N ALA A 5 -6.00 -11.72 -18.50
CA ALA A 5 -6.77 -10.62 -17.95
C ALA A 5 -6.08 -10.06 -16.70
N LEU A 6 -5.86 -8.75 -16.63
CA LEU A 6 -5.42 -8.04 -15.43
C LEU A 6 -6.65 -7.41 -14.79
N VAL A 7 -7.11 -7.99 -13.70
CA VAL A 7 -8.40 -7.69 -13.09
C VAL A 7 -8.22 -6.65 -12.00
N ILE A 8 -8.74 -5.46 -12.26
CA ILE A 8 -8.96 -4.43 -11.25
C ILE A 8 -10.27 -4.81 -10.55
N ASP A 9 -10.18 -5.14 -9.28
CA ASP A 9 -11.33 -5.55 -8.48
C ASP A 9 -12.44 -4.49 -8.56
N PRO A 10 -13.66 -4.85 -8.99
CA PRO A 10 -14.78 -3.92 -9.12
C PRO A 10 -15.36 -3.47 -7.77
N TYR A 11 -15.10 -4.22 -6.69
CA TYR A 11 -15.59 -3.86 -5.37
C TYR A 11 -14.73 -2.73 -4.79
N SER A 12 -15.37 -1.59 -4.56
CA SER A 12 -14.70 -0.43 -3.97
C SER A 12 -14.51 -0.63 -2.47
N THR A 13 -13.25 -0.78 -2.04
CA THR A 13 -12.92 -0.78 -0.62
C THR A 13 -12.72 0.64 -0.09
N ARG A 14 -13.13 0.88 1.16
CA ARG A 14 -12.95 2.15 1.88
C ARG A 14 -13.61 3.38 1.23
N GLY A 15 -14.57 3.16 0.32
CA GLY A 15 -15.23 4.25 -0.42
C GLY A 15 -14.29 4.98 -1.40
N VAL A 16 -13.11 4.42 -1.71
CA VAL A 16 -12.08 5.08 -2.51
C VAL A 16 -11.85 4.34 -3.82
N ALA A 17 -12.54 4.77 -4.88
CA ALA A 17 -12.28 4.28 -6.24
C ALA A 17 -10.85 4.57 -6.73
N SER A 18 -10.15 5.56 -6.18
CA SER A 18 -8.78 5.89 -6.58
C SER A 18 -7.72 4.89 -6.09
N PHE A 19 -8.03 4.03 -5.12
CA PHE A 19 -7.11 2.94 -4.76
C PHE A 19 -6.97 1.95 -5.93
N LEU A 20 -8.10 1.66 -6.60
CA LEU A 20 -8.15 0.77 -7.76
C LEU A 20 -7.34 1.30 -8.94
N SER A 21 -7.18 2.63 -9.07
CA SER A 21 -6.36 3.19 -10.14
C SER A 21 -4.85 3.09 -9.88
N LEU A 22 -4.40 3.05 -8.62
CA LEU A 22 -2.99 2.75 -8.31
C LEU A 22 -2.61 1.32 -8.73
N VAL A 23 -3.49 0.35 -8.46
CA VAL A 23 -3.34 -1.03 -8.96
C VAL A 23 -3.38 -1.04 -10.49
N GLY A 24 -4.30 -0.29 -11.11
CA GLY A 24 -4.37 -0.15 -12.57
C GLY A 24 -3.08 0.39 -13.20
N LEU A 25 -2.41 1.35 -12.56
CA LEU A 25 -1.11 1.87 -13.02
C LEU A 25 0.00 0.80 -12.96
N PHE A 26 -0.02 -0.03 -11.93
CA PHE A 26 0.91 -1.16 -11.82
C PHE A 26 0.65 -2.21 -12.92
N TYR A 27 -0.62 -2.55 -13.18
CA TYR A 27 -1.01 -3.48 -14.24
C TYR A 27 -0.64 -3.01 -15.63
N VAL A 28 -0.68 -1.71 -15.85
CA VAL A 28 -0.22 -1.09 -17.08
C VAL A 28 1.24 -1.47 -17.38
N ASP A 29 2.12 -1.40 -16.39
CA ASP A 29 3.54 -1.75 -16.58
C ASP A 29 3.73 -3.28 -16.68
N LEU A 30 2.94 -4.07 -15.93
CA LEU A 30 2.89 -5.52 -16.05
C LEU A 30 2.40 -5.99 -17.43
N ALA A 31 1.42 -5.31 -18.03
CA ALA A 31 0.89 -5.63 -19.36
C ALA A 31 1.97 -5.49 -20.43
N LYS A 32 2.78 -4.42 -20.39
CA LYS A 32 3.95 -4.24 -21.27
C LYS A 32 4.98 -5.35 -21.09
N ALA A 33 5.14 -5.85 -19.87
CA ALA A 33 6.04 -6.96 -19.60
C ALA A 33 5.52 -8.29 -20.17
N LEU A 34 4.23 -8.58 -19.99
CA LEU A 34 3.56 -9.76 -20.53
C LEU A 34 3.52 -9.76 -22.08
N GLU A 35 3.29 -8.60 -22.72
CA GLU A 35 3.34 -8.50 -24.19
C GLU A 35 4.72 -8.84 -24.77
N ARG A 36 5.80 -8.43 -24.09
CA ARG A 36 7.18 -8.80 -24.49
C ARG A 36 7.39 -10.31 -24.47
N GLU A 37 6.68 -11.00 -23.58
CA GLU A 37 6.62 -12.46 -23.49
C GLU A 37 5.57 -13.09 -24.41
N LYS A 38 5.04 -12.33 -25.37
CA LYS A 38 4.06 -12.77 -26.38
C LYS A 38 2.73 -13.23 -25.75
N CYS A 39 2.30 -12.60 -24.66
CA CYS A 39 0.93 -12.68 -24.18
C CYS A 39 0.03 -11.69 -24.91
N GLU A 40 -1.23 -12.05 -25.09
CA GLU A 40 -2.30 -11.10 -25.34
C GLU A 40 -2.86 -10.65 -23.98
N VAL A 41 -2.92 -9.34 -23.74
CA VAL A 41 -3.21 -8.81 -22.40
C VAL A 41 -4.36 -7.81 -22.47
N PHE A 42 -5.31 -7.95 -21.55
CA PHE A 42 -6.37 -6.98 -21.34
C PHE A 42 -6.47 -6.63 -19.86
N ILE A 43 -6.76 -5.37 -19.57
CA ILE A 43 -7.09 -4.88 -18.25
C ILE A 43 -8.61 -4.77 -18.17
N ILE A 44 -9.19 -5.47 -17.20
CA ILE A 44 -10.63 -5.48 -16.97
C ILE A 44 -10.92 -4.84 -15.60
N GLY A 45 -12.03 -4.12 -15.50
CA GLY A 45 -12.41 -3.43 -14.28
C GLY A 45 -13.70 -2.63 -14.48
N THR A 46 -14.10 -1.89 -13.44
CA THR A 46 -15.28 -1.03 -13.54
C THR A 46 -15.05 0.18 -14.44
N TYR A 47 -16.11 0.66 -15.06
CA TYR A 47 -16.05 1.83 -15.94
C TYR A 47 -15.39 3.06 -15.28
N PRO A 48 -15.66 3.41 -14.00
CA PRO A 48 -14.97 4.50 -13.32
C PRO A 48 -13.46 4.25 -13.14
N ALA A 49 -13.06 3.05 -12.71
CA ALA A 49 -11.65 2.71 -12.50
C ALA A 49 -10.87 2.77 -13.83
N LEU A 50 -11.45 2.22 -14.90
CA LEU A 50 -10.84 2.25 -16.23
C LEU A 50 -10.77 3.68 -16.76
N ASN A 51 -11.79 4.52 -16.55
CA ASN A 51 -11.75 5.92 -16.98
C ASN A 51 -10.70 6.75 -16.23
N ASP A 52 -10.56 6.56 -14.91
CA ASP A 52 -9.48 7.21 -14.16
C ASP A 52 -8.11 6.77 -14.69
N LEU A 53 -7.95 5.47 -15.00
CA LEU A 53 -6.73 4.96 -15.62
C LEU A 53 -6.47 5.57 -17.01
N ARG A 54 -7.50 5.70 -17.87
CA ARG A 54 -7.42 6.39 -19.18
C ARG A 54 -6.95 7.82 -19.03
N ALA A 55 -7.50 8.55 -18.04
CA ALA A 55 -7.15 9.93 -17.78
C ALA A 55 -5.69 10.10 -17.31
N ARG A 56 -5.13 9.09 -16.64
CA ARG A 56 -3.74 9.10 -16.14
C ARG A 56 -2.72 8.58 -17.16
N ARG A 57 -3.10 7.63 -18.02
CA ARG A 57 -2.20 6.91 -18.94
C ARG A 57 -2.91 6.58 -20.27
N SER A 58 -2.91 7.52 -21.20
CA SER A 58 -3.59 7.38 -22.51
C SER A 58 -2.95 6.36 -23.45
N ASP A 59 -1.68 6.01 -23.25
CA ASP A 59 -0.96 5.01 -24.06
C ASP A 59 -1.48 3.57 -23.87
N PHE A 60 -2.50 3.38 -23.02
CA PHE A 60 -3.03 2.07 -22.65
C PHE A 60 -4.49 1.83 -23.02
N ASN A 61 -5.12 2.74 -23.77
CA ASN A 61 -6.51 2.55 -24.21
C ASN A 61 -6.75 1.21 -24.94
N ARG A 62 -5.71 0.67 -25.58
CA ARG A 62 -5.76 -0.62 -26.31
C ARG A 62 -5.96 -1.85 -25.41
N TYR A 63 -5.63 -1.76 -24.12
CA TYR A 63 -5.74 -2.89 -23.19
C TYR A 63 -7.07 -2.91 -22.44
N LEU A 64 -7.82 -1.82 -22.45
CA LEU A 64 -8.94 -1.64 -21.52
C LEU A 64 -10.22 -2.26 -22.10
N SER A 65 -10.81 -3.20 -21.37
CA SER A 65 -12.15 -3.74 -21.67
C SER A 65 -13.12 -3.38 -20.56
N GLY A 66 -14.33 -2.96 -20.93
CA GLY A 66 -15.41 -2.76 -19.98
C GLY A 66 -16.64 -2.08 -20.60
N SER A 67 -17.78 -2.74 -20.51
CA SER A 67 -19.09 -2.15 -20.83
C SER A 67 -19.65 -1.29 -19.68
N PRO A 68 -20.39 -0.19 -19.97
CA PRO A 68 -21.14 0.56 -18.97
C PRO A 68 -22.17 -0.27 -18.19
N SER A 69 -22.79 -1.29 -18.82
CA SER A 69 -23.78 -2.17 -18.16
C SER A 69 -23.21 -2.91 -16.96
N THR A 70 -21.91 -3.16 -17.01
CA THR A 70 -21.15 -3.93 -16.04
C THR A 70 -20.91 -3.15 -14.74
N TRP A 71 -20.96 -1.82 -14.81
CA TRP A 71 -20.82 -0.94 -13.66
C TRP A 71 -22.05 -0.98 -12.74
N GLU A 72 -23.24 -1.13 -13.31
CA GLU A 72 -24.50 -1.07 -12.55
C GLU A 72 -24.57 -2.19 -11.50
N THR A 73 -23.92 -3.33 -11.74
CA THR A 73 -23.87 -4.47 -10.80
C THR A 73 -23.09 -4.16 -9.51
N PHE A 74 -22.10 -3.26 -9.56
CA PHE A 74 -21.22 -2.98 -8.43
C PHE A 74 -21.39 -1.57 -7.87
N ILE A 75 -22.34 -0.79 -8.39
CA ILE A 75 -22.54 0.62 -7.96
C ILE A 75 -22.88 0.73 -6.48
N ASP A 76 -23.63 -0.25 -5.95
CA ASP A 76 -24.01 -0.31 -4.54
C ASP A 76 -22.81 -0.57 -3.60
N THR A 77 -21.65 -0.95 -4.15
CA THR A 77 -20.38 -1.10 -3.40
C THR A 77 -19.67 0.23 -3.16
N LEU A 78 -20.13 1.34 -3.77
CA LEU A 78 -19.63 2.69 -3.51
C LEU A 78 -20.25 3.37 -2.28
N SER A 79 -20.98 2.64 -1.44
CA SER A 79 -21.55 3.20 -0.21
C SER A 79 -20.47 3.71 0.74
N ASP A 80 -20.87 4.53 1.71
CA ASP A 80 -20.00 4.94 2.81
C ASP A 80 -19.39 3.70 3.49
N TRP A 81 -18.14 3.83 3.93
CA TRP A 81 -17.41 2.72 4.54
C TRP A 81 -17.71 2.56 6.02
N ASP A 82 -18.93 2.10 6.29
CA ASP A 82 -19.47 1.83 7.63
C ASP A 82 -19.39 0.34 8.00
N ASN A 83 -19.99 -0.02 9.14
CA ASN A 83 -20.01 -1.41 9.61
C ASN A 83 -20.73 -2.37 8.64
N GLU A 84 -21.74 -1.90 7.90
CA GLU A 84 -22.44 -2.72 6.92
C GLU A 84 -21.53 -2.97 5.70
N ALA A 85 -20.85 -1.93 5.21
CA ALA A 85 -19.89 -2.06 4.11
C ALA A 85 -18.70 -2.97 4.48
N ILE A 86 -18.22 -2.89 5.73
CA ILE A 86 -17.16 -3.77 6.25
C ILE A 86 -17.65 -5.22 6.35
N GLU A 87 -18.87 -5.47 6.84
CA GLU A 87 -19.41 -6.82 6.91
C GLU A 87 -19.66 -7.41 5.51
N ARG A 88 -20.14 -6.58 4.57
CA ARG A 88 -20.26 -6.94 3.15
C ARG A 88 -18.89 -7.30 2.56
N TRP A 89 -17.84 -6.53 2.88
CA TRP A 89 -16.47 -6.81 2.46
C TRP A 89 -15.94 -8.12 3.04
N ARG A 90 -16.24 -8.45 4.31
CA ARG A 90 -15.92 -9.76 4.90
C ARG A 90 -16.59 -10.91 4.15
N ARG A 91 -17.84 -10.74 3.72
CA ARG A 91 -18.55 -11.73 2.91
C ARG A 91 -17.89 -11.93 1.53
N VAL A 92 -17.49 -10.85 0.87
CA VAL A 92 -16.74 -10.92 -0.41
C VAL A 92 -15.41 -11.65 -0.23
N THR A 93 -14.64 -11.28 0.78
CA THR A 93 -13.29 -11.80 1.01
C THR A 93 -13.28 -13.24 1.53
N SER A 94 -14.36 -13.68 2.18
CA SER A 94 -14.56 -15.08 2.61
C SER A 94 -15.15 -15.98 1.52
N GLY A 95 -15.57 -15.43 0.37
CA GLY A 95 -16.10 -16.23 -0.74
C GLY A 95 -17.57 -16.57 -0.60
N ALA A 96 -18.37 -15.69 0.02
CA ALA A 96 -19.82 -15.89 0.14
C ALA A 96 -20.46 -16.16 -1.23
N ALA A 97 -21.42 -17.09 -1.26
CA ALA A 97 -21.96 -17.64 -2.50
C ALA A 97 -22.66 -16.61 -3.39
N ASP A 98 -23.38 -15.66 -2.79
CA ASP A 98 -24.06 -14.58 -3.52
C ASP A 98 -23.07 -13.66 -4.22
N TRP A 99 -22.00 -13.25 -3.54
CA TRP A 99 -20.93 -12.44 -4.15
C TRP A 99 -20.16 -13.22 -5.20
N THR A 100 -19.84 -14.49 -4.93
CA THR A 100 -19.23 -15.38 -5.92
C THR A 100 -20.08 -15.46 -7.19
N GLN A 101 -21.40 -15.59 -7.06
CA GLN A 101 -22.30 -15.60 -8.22
C GLN A 101 -22.34 -14.26 -8.95
N THR A 102 -22.31 -13.13 -8.24
CA THR A 102 -22.21 -11.78 -8.84
C THR A 102 -20.93 -11.65 -9.69
N TYR A 103 -19.78 -12.02 -9.12
CA TYR A 103 -18.50 -12.05 -9.85
C TYR A 103 -18.54 -13.01 -11.04
N LYS A 104 -19.13 -14.19 -10.87
CA LYS A 104 -19.21 -15.20 -11.92
C LYS A 104 -20.02 -14.72 -13.11
N ASN A 105 -21.17 -14.08 -12.87
CA ASN A 105 -21.99 -13.49 -13.92
C ASN A 105 -21.17 -12.43 -14.67
N TRP A 106 -20.51 -11.54 -13.91
CA TRP A 106 -19.65 -10.51 -14.47
C TRP A 106 -18.54 -11.05 -15.38
N PHE A 107 -17.77 -12.04 -14.91
CA PHE A 107 -16.68 -12.64 -15.71
C PHE A 107 -17.20 -13.46 -16.88
N THR A 108 -18.34 -14.13 -16.73
CA THR A 108 -18.95 -14.89 -17.83
C THR A 108 -19.31 -13.96 -18.97
N ASP A 109 -19.90 -12.79 -18.68
CA ASP A 109 -20.23 -11.79 -19.69
C ASP A 109 -18.98 -11.25 -20.39
N ILE A 110 -17.94 -10.88 -19.63
CA ILE A 110 -16.66 -10.43 -20.22
C ILE A 110 -16.06 -11.54 -21.09
N LYS A 111 -15.98 -12.78 -20.59
CA LYS A 111 -15.34 -13.90 -21.29
C LYS A 111 -16.07 -14.27 -22.57
N LEU A 112 -17.40 -14.20 -22.59
CA LEU A 112 -18.23 -14.53 -23.75
C LEU A 112 -18.34 -13.41 -24.77
N PHE A 113 -18.44 -12.15 -24.33
CA PHE A 113 -18.82 -11.03 -25.20
C PHE A 113 -17.72 -10.01 -25.45
N GLU A 114 -16.71 -9.91 -24.57
CA GLU A 114 -15.67 -8.89 -24.67
C GLU A 114 -14.28 -9.48 -24.99
N TYR A 115 -13.81 -10.42 -24.16
CA TYR A 115 -12.46 -10.97 -24.27
C TYR A 115 -12.37 -12.35 -23.62
N ASP A 116 -12.06 -13.39 -24.40
CA ASP A 116 -11.83 -14.73 -23.88
C ASP A 116 -10.38 -14.89 -23.39
N PHE A 117 -10.19 -15.17 -22.09
CA PHE A 117 -8.87 -15.30 -21.46
C PHE A 117 -8.66 -16.64 -20.76
N ASP A 118 -7.40 -17.07 -20.69
CA ASP A 118 -6.97 -18.35 -20.12
C ASP A 118 -6.52 -18.18 -18.65
N CYS A 119 -6.03 -16.98 -18.31
CA CYS A 119 -5.53 -16.65 -16.99
C CYS A 119 -5.97 -15.25 -16.56
N ALA A 120 -6.22 -15.08 -15.26
CA ALA A 120 -6.52 -13.79 -14.63
C ALA A 120 -5.48 -13.47 -13.55
N ILE A 121 -4.92 -12.27 -13.58
CA ILE A 121 -4.08 -11.70 -12.53
C ILE A 121 -4.91 -10.66 -11.80
N TYR A 122 -4.98 -10.71 -10.47
CA TYR A 122 -5.74 -9.75 -9.70
C TYR A 122 -4.97 -9.36 -8.42
N TRP A 123 -5.41 -8.29 -7.75
CA TRP A 123 -4.76 -7.74 -6.57
C TRP A 123 -5.64 -7.92 -5.34
N GLY A 124 -5.08 -8.44 -4.26
CA GLY A 124 -5.76 -8.55 -2.97
C GLY A 124 -6.30 -9.94 -2.62
N ASN A 125 -7.01 -9.97 -1.50
CA ASN A 125 -7.63 -11.18 -0.95
C ASN A 125 -9.15 -11.17 -1.20
N ASN A 126 -9.59 -11.63 -2.37
CA ASN A 126 -11.01 -11.72 -2.71
C ASN A 126 -11.38 -13.17 -3.11
N ALA A 127 -11.79 -13.98 -2.12
CA ALA A 127 -12.15 -15.36 -2.39
C ALA A 127 -13.37 -15.51 -3.31
N SER A 128 -14.33 -14.58 -3.29
CA SER A 128 -15.46 -14.61 -4.23
C SER A 128 -15.01 -14.47 -5.69
N LEU A 129 -14.03 -13.59 -5.95
CA LEU A 129 -13.44 -13.41 -7.27
C LEU A 129 -12.63 -14.64 -7.71
N ILE A 130 -11.85 -15.25 -6.80
CA ILE A 130 -11.11 -16.49 -7.08
C ILE A 130 -12.06 -17.62 -7.46
N ASN A 131 -13.09 -17.83 -6.64
CA ASN A 131 -14.06 -18.90 -6.84
C ASN A 131 -14.78 -18.71 -8.18
N ALA A 132 -15.23 -17.48 -8.48
CA ALA A 132 -15.87 -17.15 -9.75
C ALA A 132 -14.98 -17.45 -10.96
N LEU A 133 -13.72 -17.00 -10.94
CA LEU A 133 -12.77 -17.25 -12.03
C LEU A 133 -12.46 -18.75 -12.18
N THR A 134 -12.29 -19.46 -11.06
CA THR A 134 -12.05 -20.91 -11.05
C THR A 134 -13.24 -21.68 -11.64
N GLU A 135 -14.47 -21.31 -11.28
CA GLU A 135 -15.70 -21.88 -11.85
C GLU A 135 -15.86 -21.57 -13.34
N CYS A 136 -15.29 -20.47 -13.83
CA CYS A 136 -15.20 -20.14 -15.26
C CYS A 136 -14.05 -20.87 -15.98
N GLY A 137 -13.32 -21.78 -15.28
CA GLY A 137 -12.18 -22.51 -15.85
C GLY A 137 -10.95 -21.63 -16.10
N VAL A 138 -10.85 -20.49 -15.42
CA VAL A 138 -9.74 -19.55 -15.54
C VAL A 138 -8.74 -19.79 -14.43
N GLN A 139 -7.46 -19.93 -14.78
CA GLN A 139 -6.39 -19.98 -13.81
C GLN A 139 -6.16 -18.59 -13.20
N THR A 140 -6.05 -18.50 -11.88
CA THR A 140 -5.87 -17.21 -11.21
C THR A 140 -4.47 -17.07 -10.63
N LEU A 141 -3.90 -15.87 -10.76
CA LEU A 141 -2.76 -15.43 -9.97
C LEU A 141 -3.17 -14.21 -9.15
N ALA A 142 -3.17 -14.40 -7.83
CA ALA A 142 -3.36 -13.33 -6.88
C ALA A 142 -2.03 -12.63 -6.60
N LEU A 143 -2.03 -11.31 -6.57
CA LEU A 143 -0.91 -10.48 -6.13
C LEU A 143 -1.31 -9.69 -4.87
N GLU A 144 -0.36 -9.43 -3.98
CA GLU A 144 -0.55 -8.48 -2.88
C GLU A 144 0.81 -7.88 -2.49
N LEU A 145 0.79 -6.74 -1.80
CA LEU A 145 1.97 -6.24 -1.12
C LEU A 145 2.50 -7.31 -0.17
N GLY A 146 3.78 -7.67 -0.35
CA GLY A 146 4.43 -8.57 0.58
C GLY A 146 4.79 -7.89 1.90
N PRO A 147 5.51 -8.60 2.77
CA PRO A 147 5.62 -8.23 4.17
C PRO A 147 6.80 -7.29 4.44
N MET A 148 7.49 -6.83 3.38
CA MET A 148 8.56 -5.84 3.46
C MET A 148 8.18 -4.62 2.63
N ARG A 149 8.32 -3.45 3.23
CA ARG A 149 8.08 -2.14 2.62
C ARG A 149 9.20 -1.19 3.00
N SER A 150 9.27 -0.04 2.31
CA SER A 150 10.22 1.02 2.64
C SER A 150 10.28 1.24 4.16
N PRO A 151 11.48 1.20 4.76
CA PRO A 151 12.77 1.31 4.10
C PRO A 151 13.32 -0.01 3.53
N PHE A 152 12.74 -1.17 3.86
CA PHE A 152 13.12 -2.46 3.28
C PHE A 152 12.78 -2.53 1.78
N PRO A 153 13.44 -3.40 1.01
CA PRO A 153 13.06 -3.65 -0.37
C PRO A 153 11.59 -4.02 -0.48
N GLU A 154 10.83 -3.27 -1.28
CA GLU A 154 9.42 -3.58 -1.50
C GLU A 154 9.28 -4.90 -2.26
N VAL A 155 8.51 -5.81 -1.70
CA VAL A 155 8.21 -7.10 -2.32
C VAL A 155 6.71 -7.27 -2.55
N VAL A 156 6.38 -8.12 -3.50
CA VAL A 156 5.03 -8.56 -3.84
C VAL A 156 4.94 -10.04 -3.53
N VAL A 157 3.90 -10.45 -2.82
CA VAL A 157 3.54 -11.86 -2.72
C VAL A 157 2.62 -12.24 -3.85
N TYR A 158 2.69 -13.50 -4.24
CA TYR A 158 1.80 -14.04 -5.24
C TYR A 158 1.35 -15.44 -4.88
N SER A 159 0.16 -15.80 -5.34
CA SER A 159 -0.42 -17.11 -5.08
C SER A 159 -1.25 -17.58 -6.27
N LEU A 160 -1.07 -18.84 -6.63
CA LEU A 160 -1.75 -19.46 -7.76
C LEU A 160 -3.02 -20.17 -7.29
N ASN A 161 -4.16 -19.85 -7.89
CA ASN A 161 -5.48 -20.44 -7.57
C ASN A 161 -5.88 -20.34 -6.09
N ALA A 162 -5.27 -19.42 -5.36
CA ALA A 162 -5.52 -19.18 -3.95
C ALA A 162 -5.17 -17.73 -3.61
N SER A 163 -5.74 -17.22 -2.52
CA SER A 163 -5.40 -15.89 -2.03
C SER A 163 -4.01 -15.88 -1.38
N PRO A 164 -3.20 -14.81 -1.51
CA PRO A 164 -1.90 -14.74 -0.85
C PRO A 164 -2.05 -14.80 0.68
N ALA A 165 -3.12 -14.20 1.20
CA ALA A 165 -3.44 -14.16 2.62
C ALA A 165 -3.98 -15.50 3.18
N THR A 166 -4.30 -16.48 2.35
CA THR A 166 -4.72 -17.83 2.80
C THR A 166 -3.89 -18.95 2.16
N SER A 167 -2.87 -18.59 1.36
CA SER A 167 -1.97 -19.53 0.72
C SER A 167 -1.34 -20.44 1.78
N GLY A 168 -1.50 -21.76 1.61
CA GLY A 168 -1.48 -22.79 2.68
C GLY A 168 -0.23 -22.94 3.55
N ALA A 169 0.71 -21.98 3.54
CA ALA A 169 1.87 -21.97 4.42
C ALA A 169 1.53 -21.92 5.93
N PHE A 170 0.37 -21.38 6.29
CA PHE A 170 -0.18 -21.40 7.67
C PHE A 170 -0.25 -22.80 8.27
N ALA A 171 -0.44 -23.82 7.43
CA ALA A 171 -0.57 -25.21 7.87
C ALA A 171 0.77 -25.97 7.85
N ARG A 172 1.86 -25.32 7.41
CA ARG A 172 3.15 -25.99 7.17
C ARG A 172 4.07 -25.82 8.36
N SER A 173 4.76 -26.90 8.73
CA SER A 173 5.80 -26.86 9.76
C SER A 173 7.08 -26.22 9.22
N ALA A 174 7.97 -25.79 10.11
CA ALA A 174 9.31 -25.34 9.73
C ALA A 174 10.09 -26.42 8.94
N ASP A 175 9.85 -27.70 9.21
CA ASP A 175 10.47 -28.80 8.47
C ASP A 175 9.94 -28.90 7.04
N ASP A 176 8.63 -28.69 6.83
CA ASP A 176 8.05 -28.64 5.48
C ASP A 176 8.65 -27.49 4.67
N LEU A 177 8.84 -26.32 5.28
CA LEU A 177 9.47 -25.18 4.62
C LEU A 177 10.94 -25.45 4.29
N ARG A 178 11.68 -26.13 5.19
CA ARG A 178 13.08 -26.52 4.96
C ARG A 178 13.21 -27.50 3.80
N ASN A 179 12.27 -28.43 3.67
CA ASN A 179 12.24 -29.39 2.57
C ASN A 179 12.05 -28.69 1.22
N ASP A 180 11.23 -27.63 1.16
CA ASP A 180 11.11 -26.80 -0.04
C ASP A 180 12.41 -26.10 -0.39
N LEU A 181 13.06 -25.49 0.61
CA LEU A 181 14.34 -24.80 0.41
C LEU A 181 15.45 -25.73 -0.08
N SER A 182 15.36 -27.02 0.27
CA SER A 182 16.34 -28.04 -0.11
C SER A 182 16.16 -28.56 -1.55
N SER A 183 15.01 -28.27 -2.19
CA SER A 183 14.84 -28.57 -3.61
C SER A 183 15.58 -27.54 -4.44
N PRO A 184 16.53 -27.94 -5.33
CA PRO A 184 17.27 -27.01 -6.14
C PRO A 184 16.36 -26.36 -7.19
N ALA A 185 15.73 -25.24 -6.83
CA ALA A 185 15.27 -24.26 -7.79
C ALA A 185 16.51 -23.53 -8.30
N SER A 186 17.13 -24.06 -9.36
CA SER A 186 18.46 -23.66 -9.85
C SER A 186 18.65 -22.18 -10.19
N ASP A 187 17.57 -21.38 -10.20
CA ASP A 187 17.61 -20.04 -10.79
C ASP A 187 17.07 -18.90 -9.90
N THR A 188 16.57 -19.17 -8.69
CA THR A 188 16.17 -18.11 -7.73
C THR A 188 17.39 -17.35 -7.17
N TYR A 189 18.61 -17.88 -7.37
CA TYR A 189 19.87 -17.35 -6.86
C TYR A 189 20.18 -15.90 -7.25
N THR A 190 19.79 -15.44 -8.44
CA THR A 190 20.10 -14.06 -8.89
C THR A 190 19.19 -13.01 -8.22
N LEU A 191 17.90 -13.32 -8.09
CA LEU A 191 16.95 -12.49 -7.32
C LEU A 191 17.30 -12.51 -5.83
N GLN A 192 17.72 -13.67 -5.32
CA GLN A 192 18.23 -13.86 -3.96
C GLN A 192 19.43 -12.96 -3.67
N GLN A 193 20.46 -12.97 -4.53
CA GLN A 193 21.63 -12.09 -4.33
C GLN A 193 21.25 -10.61 -4.35
N SER A 194 20.32 -10.18 -5.21
CA SER A 194 19.87 -8.79 -5.23
C SER A 194 19.13 -8.41 -3.94
N LEU A 195 18.31 -9.31 -3.40
CA LEU A 195 17.58 -9.08 -2.16
C LEU A 195 18.54 -9.08 -0.98
N GLU A 196 19.45 -10.06 -0.89
CA GLU A 196 20.49 -10.15 0.14
C GLU A 196 21.43 -8.94 0.12
N GLN A 197 21.86 -8.48 -1.07
CA GLN A 197 22.65 -7.26 -1.22
C GLN A 197 21.89 -6.03 -0.72
N SER A 198 20.59 -5.94 -1.03
CA SER A 198 19.73 -4.83 -0.58
C SER A 198 19.39 -4.91 0.92
N MET A 199 19.47 -6.12 1.51
CA MET A 199 19.19 -6.40 2.91
C MET A 199 20.44 -6.46 3.80
N ARG A 200 21.65 -6.23 3.25
CA ARG A 200 22.86 -6.17 4.08
C ARG A 200 22.69 -5.10 5.15
N LYS A 201 22.48 -5.56 6.39
CA LYS A 201 22.17 -4.76 7.59
C LYS A 201 23.11 -3.55 7.70
N ASP A 202 24.39 -3.74 7.42
CA ASP A 202 25.42 -2.69 7.53
C ASP A 202 25.11 -1.45 6.66
N LEU A 203 24.68 -1.62 5.41
CA LEU A 203 24.34 -0.50 4.51
C LEU A 203 23.03 0.20 4.88
N PHE A 204 22.15 -0.51 5.58
CA PHE A 204 20.82 -0.03 5.93
C PHE A 204 20.86 0.90 7.14
N PHE A 205 21.68 0.57 8.15
CA PHE A 205 21.85 1.39 9.35
C PHE A 205 22.78 2.59 9.11
N GLU A 206 23.83 2.43 8.30
CA GLU A 206 24.80 3.51 8.01
C GLU A 206 24.17 4.77 7.38
N ASN A 207 23.04 4.66 6.67
CA ASN A 207 22.45 5.78 5.93
C ASN A 207 21.38 6.59 6.68
N VAL A 208 20.94 6.16 7.87
CA VAL A 208 19.84 6.82 8.61
C VAL A 208 20.28 7.28 10.02
N GLU A 209 21.57 7.10 10.35
CA GLU A 209 22.17 7.46 11.62
C GLU A 209 22.29 8.99 11.82
N GLY A 210 21.48 9.53 12.74
CA GLY A 210 21.68 10.88 13.25
C GLY A 210 20.49 11.38 14.05
N MET A 211 19.45 11.87 13.35
CA MET A 211 18.30 12.49 14.01
C MET A 211 17.26 11.50 14.51
N TRP A 212 17.04 10.42 13.77
CA TRP A 212 15.95 9.48 14.02
C TRP A 212 16.21 8.54 15.18
N ASN A 213 17.48 8.18 15.38
CA ASN A 213 17.95 7.43 16.55
C ASN A 213 17.66 8.18 17.85
N GLN A 214 17.81 9.51 17.86
CA GLN A 214 17.63 10.29 19.08
C GLN A 214 16.17 10.29 19.54
N LYS A 215 15.19 10.44 18.64
CA LYS A 215 13.76 10.42 19.03
C LYS A 215 13.35 9.10 19.68
N ILE A 216 13.78 7.96 19.11
CA ILE A 216 13.51 6.65 19.73
C ILE A 216 14.32 6.50 21.02
N ALA A 217 15.60 6.86 21.03
CA ALA A 217 16.42 6.77 22.23
C ALA A 217 15.83 7.59 23.38
N ASP A 218 15.38 8.81 23.14
CA ASP A 218 14.76 9.69 24.14
C ASP A 218 13.46 9.10 24.67
N LEU A 219 12.60 8.60 23.77
CA LEU A 219 11.36 7.93 24.14
C LEU A 219 11.64 6.74 25.08
N LEU A 220 12.66 5.93 24.77
CA LEU A 220 12.97 4.70 25.48
C LEU A 220 13.85 4.91 26.72
N ALA A 221 14.66 5.96 26.76
CA ALA A 221 15.53 6.32 27.89
C ALA A 221 14.73 6.82 29.10
N SER A 222 13.51 7.31 28.87
CA SER A 222 12.64 7.82 29.92
C SER A 222 12.23 6.78 30.97
N GLN A 223 12.39 5.47 30.68
CA GLN A 223 12.03 4.40 31.60
C GLN A 223 13.13 3.34 31.75
N ASN A 224 13.58 3.11 32.98
CA ASN A 224 14.50 2.04 33.36
C ASN A 224 13.79 0.68 33.28
N CYS A 225 13.55 0.19 32.07
CA CYS A 225 13.00 -1.14 31.83
C CYS A 225 14.00 -2.00 31.06
N SER A 226 14.25 -3.21 31.56
CA SER A 226 15.17 -4.18 30.95
C SER A 226 14.54 -4.94 29.78
N ARG A 227 13.20 -4.94 29.66
CA ARG A 227 12.48 -5.70 28.63
C ARG A 227 11.29 -4.92 28.07
N ARG A 228 11.28 -4.75 26.76
CA ARG A 228 10.26 -4.03 25.99
C ARG A 228 9.62 -4.98 24.99
N ILE A 229 8.30 -5.01 24.97
CA ILE A 229 7.49 -5.80 24.05
C ILE A 229 6.77 -4.82 23.13
N LEU A 230 6.85 -5.04 21.82
CA LEU A 230 6.12 -4.24 20.83
C LEU A 230 4.83 -4.93 20.46
N TYR A 231 3.68 -4.27 20.62
CA TYR A 231 2.45 -4.64 19.95
C TYR A 231 2.25 -3.78 18.69
N VAL A 232 1.97 -4.43 17.57
CA VAL A 232 1.70 -3.76 16.29
C VAL A 232 0.22 -3.88 15.92
N ALA A 233 -0.48 -2.75 16.00
CA ALA A 233 -1.89 -2.68 15.63
C ALA A 233 -2.10 -2.76 14.12
N GLN A 234 -3.29 -3.19 13.72
CA GLN A 234 -3.73 -3.23 12.33
C GLN A 234 -5.03 -2.47 12.14
N LEU A 235 -5.40 -2.23 10.89
CA LEU A 235 -6.69 -1.66 10.58
C LEU A 235 -7.77 -2.70 10.86
N TRP A 236 -8.81 -2.28 11.58
CA TRP A 236 -9.93 -3.14 11.94
C TRP A 236 -10.67 -3.69 10.72
N ASP A 237 -10.73 -2.88 9.67
CA ASP A 237 -11.35 -3.21 8.39
C ASP A 237 -10.42 -3.95 7.41
N ASP A 238 -9.18 -4.27 7.82
CA ASP A 238 -8.28 -5.06 6.99
C ASP A 238 -8.85 -6.48 6.81
N THR A 239 -8.83 -7.00 5.59
CA THR A 239 -9.19 -8.40 5.28
C THR A 239 -8.46 -9.40 6.17
N ASN A 240 -7.21 -9.09 6.49
CA ASN A 240 -6.34 -9.92 7.30
C ASN A 240 -6.78 -9.87 8.77
N ALA A 241 -7.15 -8.70 9.30
CA ALA A 241 -7.60 -8.55 10.68
C ALA A 241 -9.01 -9.12 10.88
N ALA A 242 -9.91 -8.92 9.91
CA ALA A 242 -11.32 -9.29 10.00
C ALA A 242 -11.56 -10.77 10.34
N GLN A 243 -10.69 -11.67 9.89
CA GLN A 243 -10.82 -13.11 10.16
C GLN A 243 -10.50 -13.49 11.63
N TRP A 244 -9.77 -12.63 12.36
CA TRP A 244 -9.26 -12.91 13.71
C TRP A 244 -9.64 -11.84 14.75
N ALA A 245 -10.31 -10.77 14.32
CA ALA A 245 -10.68 -9.61 15.14
C ALA A 245 -11.44 -9.98 16.42
N SER A 246 -12.20 -11.09 16.42
CA SER A 246 -12.95 -11.56 17.59
C SER A 246 -12.10 -11.94 18.80
N LYS A 247 -10.79 -12.16 18.62
CA LYS A 247 -9.86 -12.55 19.69
C LYS A 247 -8.94 -11.42 20.14
N GLU A 248 -8.87 -10.33 19.40
CA GLU A 248 -7.86 -9.28 19.60
C GLU A 248 -7.96 -8.65 20.99
N SER A 249 -9.15 -8.25 21.44
CA SER A 249 -9.33 -7.62 22.75
C SER A 249 -8.93 -8.54 23.92
N GLU A 250 -9.20 -9.85 23.82
CA GLU A 250 -8.80 -10.84 24.84
C GLU A 250 -7.27 -10.94 24.92
N ILE A 251 -6.62 -11.05 23.76
CA ILE A 251 -5.15 -11.14 23.66
C ILE A 251 -4.49 -9.86 24.16
N LEU A 252 -5.05 -8.70 23.85
CA LEU A 252 -4.52 -7.41 24.31
C LEU A 252 -4.67 -7.22 25.80
N THR A 253 -5.82 -7.59 26.37
CA THR A 253 -6.02 -7.61 27.82
C THR A 253 -4.99 -8.50 28.49
N ARG A 254 -4.77 -9.70 27.93
CA ARG A 254 -3.78 -10.64 28.43
C ARG A 254 -2.35 -10.13 28.26
N LEU A 255 -2.01 -9.50 27.14
CA LEU A 255 -0.70 -8.93 26.87
C LEU A 255 -0.36 -7.82 27.87
N VAL A 256 -1.29 -6.89 28.10
CA VAL A 256 -1.13 -5.80 29.08
C VAL A 256 -0.91 -6.37 30.48
N GLU A 257 -1.66 -7.41 30.87
CA GLU A 257 -1.47 -8.09 32.15
C GLU A 257 -0.11 -8.78 32.25
N LEU A 258 0.29 -9.55 31.23
CA LEU A 258 1.54 -10.29 31.21
C LEU A 258 2.76 -9.37 31.25
N THR A 259 2.75 -8.26 30.50
CA THR A 259 3.87 -7.32 30.53
C THR A 259 3.99 -6.66 31.91
N ARG A 260 2.86 -6.30 32.54
CA ARG A 260 2.83 -5.80 33.92
C ARG A 260 3.43 -6.80 34.90
N LEU A 261 2.99 -8.06 34.85
CA LEU A 261 3.46 -9.12 35.75
C LEU A 261 4.94 -9.46 35.54
N ALA A 262 5.43 -9.37 34.30
CA ALA A 262 6.84 -9.59 33.97
C ALA A 262 7.75 -8.39 34.27
N GLY A 263 7.19 -7.24 34.70
CA GLY A 263 7.95 -5.99 34.83
C GLY A 263 8.48 -5.46 33.50
N ALA A 264 7.85 -5.86 32.39
CA ALA A 264 8.18 -5.43 31.05
C ALA A 264 7.36 -4.19 30.65
N GLN A 265 7.95 -3.36 29.79
CA GLN A 265 7.27 -2.24 29.16
C GLN A 265 6.59 -2.71 27.88
N LEU A 266 5.33 -2.34 27.69
CA LEU A 266 4.62 -2.58 26.43
C LEU A 266 4.69 -1.30 25.59
N ILE A 267 5.13 -1.41 24.35
CA ILE A 267 5.04 -0.34 23.36
C ILE A 267 3.92 -0.70 22.41
N VAL A 268 2.95 0.20 22.25
CA VAL A 268 1.84 0.05 21.32
C VAL A 268 2.09 0.94 20.11
N LYS A 269 2.19 0.33 18.93
CA LYS A 269 2.33 1.04 17.65
C LYS A 269 1.00 1.01 16.89
N PRO A 270 0.30 2.14 16.73
CA PRO A 270 -0.88 2.22 15.87
C PRO A 270 -0.54 1.96 14.39
N HIS A 271 -1.55 1.61 13.60
CA HIS A 271 -1.39 1.56 12.14
C HIS A 271 -1.46 2.99 11.56
N PRO A 272 -0.55 3.40 10.65
CA PRO A 272 -0.49 4.79 10.16
C PRO A 272 -1.76 5.24 9.42
N SER A 273 -2.51 4.29 8.86
CA SER A 273 -3.78 4.57 8.17
C SER A 273 -5.01 4.51 9.08
N THR A 274 -4.87 4.40 10.40
CA THR A 274 -6.01 4.35 11.32
C THR A 274 -6.92 5.57 11.16
N SER A 275 -6.35 6.76 11.03
CA SER A 275 -7.09 8.02 10.85
C SER A 275 -7.64 8.24 9.43
N ALA A 276 -7.37 7.32 8.50
CA ALA A 276 -7.83 7.45 7.12
C ALA A 276 -9.34 7.17 6.97
N VAL A 277 -9.90 6.37 7.89
CA VAL A 277 -11.30 5.89 7.86
C VAL A 277 -11.88 6.02 9.26
N TYR A 278 -13.04 6.67 9.39
CA TYR A 278 -13.68 6.94 10.68
C TYR A 278 -13.94 5.66 11.51
N ALA A 279 -14.39 4.58 10.88
CA ALA A 279 -14.63 3.31 11.56
C ALA A 279 -13.36 2.73 12.22
N ASN A 280 -12.19 2.88 11.59
CA ASN A 280 -10.91 2.45 12.14
C ASN A 280 -10.48 3.31 13.34
N GLU A 281 -10.77 4.62 13.30
CA GLU A 281 -10.50 5.54 14.41
C GLU A 281 -11.36 5.22 15.63
N VAL A 282 -12.66 4.97 15.44
CA VAL A 282 -13.57 4.56 16.53
C VAL A 282 -13.08 3.25 17.17
N HIS A 283 -12.78 2.24 16.36
CA HIS A 283 -12.29 0.96 16.87
C HIS A 283 -10.94 1.10 17.60
N TRP A 284 -10.08 2.00 17.12
CA TRP A 284 -8.81 2.28 17.78
C TRP A 284 -9.01 2.87 19.19
N GLU A 285 -9.92 3.83 19.36
CA GLU A 285 -10.24 4.39 20.68
C GLU A 285 -10.84 3.35 21.63
N GLU A 286 -11.72 2.46 21.12
CA GLU A 286 -12.25 1.33 21.90
C GLU A 286 -11.13 0.38 22.35
N THR A 287 -10.17 0.09 21.46
CA THR A 287 -9.04 -0.77 21.75
C THR A 287 -8.09 -0.11 22.76
N ARG A 288 -7.86 1.21 22.64
CA ARG A 288 -7.02 2.00 23.55
C ARG A 288 -7.51 1.95 25.00
N ALA A 289 -8.81 1.82 25.22
CA ALA A 289 -9.38 1.69 26.56
C ALA A 289 -8.81 0.50 27.36
N ILE A 290 -8.24 -0.51 26.70
CA ILE A 290 -7.61 -1.68 27.35
C ILE A 290 -6.34 -1.29 28.14
N TRP A 291 -5.60 -0.26 27.70
CA TRP A 291 -4.32 0.14 28.32
C TRP A 291 -4.24 1.59 28.75
N ASN A 292 -5.32 2.37 28.61
CA ASN A 292 -5.30 3.82 28.89
C ASN A 292 -4.74 4.18 30.28
N ASP A 293 -4.99 3.35 31.30
CA ASP A 293 -4.56 3.59 32.68
C ASP A 293 -3.30 2.79 33.07
N ALA A 294 -2.66 2.12 32.11
CA ALA A 294 -1.54 1.23 32.35
C ALA A 294 -0.19 1.96 32.25
N ALA A 295 0.40 2.31 33.39
CA ALA A 295 1.63 3.10 33.47
C ALA A 295 2.87 2.47 32.79
N HIS A 296 2.86 1.16 32.56
CA HIS A 296 3.93 0.42 31.87
C HIS A 296 3.75 0.37 30.35
N VAL A 297 2.72 1.03 29.81
CA VAL A 297 2.41 1.07 28.39
C VAL A 297 2.83 2.43 27.81
N ILE A 298 3.56 2.39 26.69
CA ILE A 298 3.88 3.55 25.86
C ILE A 298 3.14 3.40 24.55
N GLU A 299 2.23 4.30 24.25
CA GLU A 299 1.60 4.39 22.94
C GLU A 299 2.39 5.36 22.05
N LEU A 300 2.68 4.94 20.81
CA LEU A 300 3.27 5.80 19.79
C LEU A 300 2.19 6.63 19.09
N ASP A 301 2.57 7.78 18.54
CA ASP A 301 1.67 8.60 17.73
C ASP A 301 1.15 7.82 16.51
N ILE A 302 -0.09 8.09 16.08
CA ILE A 302 -0.69 7.43 14.89
C ILE A 302 0.14 7.72 13.63
N ASP A 303 0.76 8.90 13.53
CA ASP A 303 1.61 9.31 12.42
C ASP A 303 3.08 8.88 12.60
N PHE A 304 3.37 7.94 13.51
CA PHE A 304 4.71 7.42 13.70
C PHE A 304 5.30 6.91 12.36
N PRO A 305 6.43 7.49 11.87
CA PRO A 305 6.94 7.18 10.55
C PRO A 305 7.37 5.72 10.40
N CYS A 306 6.96 5.07 9.31
CA CYS A 306 7.30 3.67 9.05
C CYS A 306 8.81 3.46 8.81
N GLU A 307 9.51 4.50 8.38
CA GLU A 307 10.96 4.57 8.22
C GLU A 307 11.70 4.32 9.55
N LEU A 308 11.01 4.48 10.68
CA LEU A 308 11.54 4.24 12.02
C LEU A 308 11.29 2.83 12.56
N ASN A 309 10.53 1.99 11.84
CA ASN A 309 10.32 0.59 12.23
C ASN A 309 11.63 -0.16 12.51
N PRO A 310 12.70 -0.06 11.69
CA PRO A 310 13.97 -0.76 11.93
C PRO A 310 14.57 -0.46 13.31
N TYR A 311 14.54 0.80 13.72
CA TYR A 311 15.06 1.26 15.01
C TYR A 311 14.17 0.82 16.17
N LEU A 312 12.86 0.92 15.98
CA LEU A 312 11.90 0.42 16.96
C LEU A 312 12.09 -1.08 17.18
N LEU A 313 12.17 -1.87 16.10
CA LEU A 313 12.41 -3.31 16.15
C LEU A 313 13.74 -3.65 16.82
N ALA A 314 14.82 -2.92 16.51
CA ALA A 314 16.11 -3.10 17.14
C ALA A 314 16.04 -2.92 18.67
N SER A 315 15.22 -1.99 19.14
CA SER A 315 15.12 -1.60 20.55
C SER A 315 14.27 -2.50 21.46
N VAL A 316 13.47 -3.40 20.87
CA VAL A 316 12.56 -4.30 21.62
C VAL A 316 13.06 -5.73 21.71
N GLN A 317 12.55 -6.50 22.67
CA GLN A 317 12.94 -7.89 22.96
C GLN A 317 11.89 -8.91 22.52
N GLY A 318 10.74 -8.46 22.02
CA GLY A 318 9.69 -9.30 21.48
C GLY A 318 8.64 -8.48 20.74
N VAL A 319 7.95 -9.09 19.79
CA VAL A 319 6.93 -8.44 18.97
C VAL A 319 5.66 -9.30 18.96
N VAL A 320 4.52 -8.65 19.10
CA VAL A 320 3.19 -9.27 19.17
C VAL A 320 2.28 -8.59 18.14
N GLY A 321 1.49 -9.37 17.40
CA GLY A 321 0.50 -8.82 16.48
C GLY A 321 -0.38 -9.89 15.83
N GLY A 322 -1.38 -9.43 15.08
CA GLY A 322 -2.33 -10.32 14.41
C GLY A 322 -1.73 -10.97 13.18
N ASN A 323 -1.49 -10.19 12.15
CA ASN A 323 -0.87 -10.59 10.89
C ASN A 323 -0.22 -9.40 10.16
N SER A 324 0.27 -8.43 10.92
CA SER A 324 0.95 -7.25 10.41
C SER A 324 2.27 -7.63 9.74
N SER A 325 2.60 -6.99 8.62
CA SER A 325 3.89 -7.14 7.93
C SER A 325 5.08 -6.87 8.85
N VAL A 326 4.90 -6.02 9.88
CA VAL A 326 5.93 -5.73 10.88
C VAL A 326 6.37 -6.98 11.67
N LEU A 327 5.51 -8.00 11.77
CA LEU A 327 5.90 -9.27 12.38
C LEU A 327 6.96 -10.00 11.56
N PHE A 328 6.87 -9.95 10.22
CA PHE A 328 7.92 -10.48 9.36
C PHE A 328 9.18 -9.61 9.41
N GLU A 329 9.03 -8.28 9.40
CA GLU A 329 10.15 -7.35 9.58
C GLU A 329 10.90 -7.70 10.88
N ALA A 330 10.20 -8.01 11.97
CA ALA A 330 10.80 -8.45 13.23
C ALA A 330 11.65 -9.73 13.10
N LEU A 331 11.26 -10.67 12.23
CA LEU A 331 12.07 -11.88 11.93
C LEU A 331 13.39 -11.54 11.23
N LEU A 332 13.48 -10.42 10.51
CA LEU A 332 14.74 -9.95 9.92
C LEU A 332 15.76 -9.52 11.00
N PHE A 333 15.26 -9.22 12.20
CA PHE A 333 16.02 -8.81 13.37
C PHE A 333 16.16 -9.94 14.40
N ASP A 334 15.81 -11.16 14.01
CA ASP A 334 15.84 -12.35 14.86
C ASP A 334 15.06 -12.14 16.18
N LYS A 335 13.98 -11.34 16.11
CA LYS A 335 13.17 -11.02 17.29
C LYS A 335 12.17 -12.14 17.59
N PRO A 336 11.92 -12.44 18.87
CA PRO A 336 10.81 -13.29 19.30
C PRO A 336 9.47 -12.72 18.84
N VAL A 337 8.67 -13.52 18.13
CA VAL A 337 7.38 -13.11 17.58
C VAL A 337 6.25 -14.00 18.09
N HIS A 338 5.17 -13.35 18.55
CA HIS A 338 3.86 -13.96 18.74
C HIS A 338 2.91 -13.45 17.67
N ASN A 339 2.29 -14.37 16.93
CA ASN A 339 1.32 -14.08 15.89
C ASN A 339 0.01 -14.74 16.27
N PHE A 340 -1.04 -13.96 16.46
CA PHE A 340 -2.34 -14.49 16.88
C PHE A 340 -3.38 -14.56 15.77
N GLY A 341 -3.08 -13.97 14.61
CA GLY A 341 -3.81 -14.20 13.37
C GLY A 341 -3.11 -15.26 12.52
N GLY A 342 -3.53 -15.37 11.28
CA GLY A 342 -2.82 -16.17 10.31
C GLY A 342 -1.91 -15.31 9.42
N VAL A 343 -0.68 -15.77 9.16
CA VAL A 343 0.21 -15.27 8.09
C VAL A 343 0.92 -16.40 7.33
N TYR A 344 1.18 -16.21 6.04
CA TYR A 344 1.85 -17.20 5.19
C TYR A 344 3.35 -17.36 5.52
N TYR A 345 3.95 -16.44 6.27
CA TYR A 345 5.35 -16.54 6.71
C TYR A 345 5.49 -17.12 8.12
N ALA A 346 4.39 -17.52 8.77
CA ALA A 346 4.42 -18.17 10.08
C ALA A 346 4.24 -19.68 9.90
N PRO A 347 5.29 -20.49 10.11
CA PRO A 347 5.12 -21.93 10.20
C PRO A 347 4.25 -22.28 11.42
N SER A 348 3.46 -23.36 11.30
CA SER A 348 2.49 -23.80 12.30
C SER A 348 3.10 -24.13 13.67
N ASP A 349 4.42 -24.37 13.72
CA ASP A 349 5.17 -24.75 14.92
C ASP A 349 6.34 -23.81 15.24
N GLY A 350 6.49 -22.68 14.53
CA GLY A 350 7.71 -21.86 14.64
C GLY A 350 7.57 -20.57 15.44
N PHE A 351 6.36 -20.07 15.71
CA PHE A 351 6.19 -18.87 16.52
C PHE A 351 5.89 -19.19 17.98
N LEU A 352 6.26 -18.26 18.85
CA LEU A 352 6.20 -18.45 20.29
C LEU A 352 4.80 -18.14 20.83
N SER A 353 4.47 -18.72 21.98
CA SER A 353 3.33 -18.28 22.77
C SER A 353 3.51 -16.85 23.29
N LEU A 354 2.40 -16.22 23.67
CA LEU A 354 2.40 -14.87 24.22
C LEU A 354 3.28 -14.79 25.48
N GLU A 355 3.16 -15.77 26.37
CA GLU A 355 3.96 -15.91 27.59
C GLU A 355 5.46 -16.03 27.30
N GLU A 356 5.86 -16.83 26.31
CA GLU A 356 7.27 -17.00 25.93
C GLU A 356 7.88 -15.70 25.40
N VAL A 357 7.15 -14.97 24.54
CA VAL A 357 7.61 -13.66 24.03
C VAL A 357 7.73 -12.64 25.16
N VAL A 358 6.72 -12.55 26.02
CA VAL A 358 6.72 -11.56 27.11
C VAL A 358 7.78 -11.87 28.16
N THR A 359 7.93 -13.13 28.56
CA THR A 359 8.88 -13.52 29.62
C THR A 359 10.30 -13.77 29.12
N GLY A 360 10.48 -14.01 27.82
CA GLY A 360 11.76 -14.39 27.23
C GLY A 360 12.21 -15.81 27.58
N LYS A 361 11.30 -16.67 28.03
CA LYS A 361 11.60 -18.05 28.47
C LYS A 361 11.27 -19.06 27.37
N PHE A 362 12.19 -19.26 26.43
CA PHE A 362 12.07 -20.24 25.35
C PHE A 362 13.47 -20.72 24.92
N ASP A 363 13.53 -21.77 24.11
CA ASP A 363 14.79 -22.23 23.49
C ASP A 363 15.14 -21.31 22.31
N GLU A 364 16.05 -20.37 22.55
CA GLU A 364 16.47 -19.37 21.56
C GLU A 364 17.12 -19.98 20.32
N ALA A 365 17.91 -21.04 20.48
CA ALA A 365 18.60 -21.68 19.36
C ALA A 365 17.59 -22.42 18.46
N ALA A 366 16.68 -23.19 19.06
CA ALA A 366 15.63 -23.87 18.33
C ALA A 366 14.70 -22.88 17.63
N TYR A 367 14.29 -21.80 18.31
CA TYR A 367 13.46 -20.74 17.72
C TYR A 367 14.15 -20.08 16.52
N THR A 368 15.40 -19.66 16.68
CA THR A 368 16.19 -19.00 15.62
C THR A 368 16.27 -19.86 14.36
N GLN A 369 16.50 -21.17 14.52
CA GLN A 369 16.55 -22.09 13.40
C GLN A 369 15.21 -22.19 12.65
N LYS A 370 14.08 -22.19 13.37
CA LYS A 370 12.74 -22.25 12.76
C LYS A 370 12.42 -20.96 12.00
N VAL A 371 12.67 -19.81 12.61
CA VAL A 371 12.37 -18.53 11.96
C VAL A 371 13.32 -18.19 10.82
N GLN A 372 14.57 -18.65 10.88
CA GLN A 372 15.48 -18.55 9.75
C GLN A 372 14.90 -19.24 8.51
N VAL A 373 14.44 -20.48 8.65
CA VAL A 373 13.81 -21.22 7.55
C VAL A 373 12.55 -20.51 7.05
N ALA A 374 11.71 -20.01 7.96
CA ALA A 374 10.49 -19.28 7.58
C ALA A 374 10.82 -17.99 6.79
N ARG A 375 11.81 -17.23 7.25
CA ARG A 375 12.32 -16.03 6.59
C ARG A 375 12.86 -16.37 5.20
N GLU A 376 13.77 -17.32 5.10
CA GLU A 376 14.36 -17.77 3.84
C GLU A 376 13.28 -18.23 2.86
N TRP A 377 12.37 -19.09 3.31
CA TRP A 377 11.28 -19.57 2.46
C TRP A 377 10.38 -18.42 1.97
N CYS A 378 10.01 -17.48 2.84
CA CYS A 378 9.21 -16.32 2.45
C CYS A 378 9.92 -15.44 1.40
N LEU A 379 11.19 -15.10 1.65
CA LEU A 379 11.99 -14.27 0.76
C LEU A 379 12.27 -14.94 -0.58
N TRP A 380 12.40 -16.26 -0.60
CA TRP A 380 12.89 -16.99 -1.77
C TRP A 380 11.79 -17.68 -2.58
N ASN A 381 10.66 -18.04 -1.95
CA ASN A 381 9.59 -18.80 -2.59
C ASN A 381 8.23 -18.08 -2.57
N ALA A 382 7.96 -17.21 -1.60
CA ALA A 382 6.64 -16.58 -1.49
C ALA A 382 6.59 -15.15 -2.06
N THR A 383 7.75 -14.52 -2.26
CA THR A 383 7.85 -13.11 -2.63
C THR A 383 8.72 -12.89 -3.86
N VAL A 384 8.45 -11.79 -4.56
CA VAL A 384 9.32 -11.23 -5.60
C VAL A 384 9.53 -9.74 -5.34
N PRO A 385 10.70 -9.15 -5.65
CA PRO A 385 10.86 -7.70 -5.63
C PRO A 385 9.80 -7.04 -6.51
N LYS A 386 9.15 -5.98 -6.01
CA LYS A 386 8.12 -5.24 -6.75
C LYS A 386 8.64 -4.73 -8.09
N SER A 387 9.92 -4.37 -8.16
CA SER A 387 10.62 -3.97 -9.40
C SER A 387 10.79 -5.13 -10.39
N ALA A 388 10.89 -6.37 -9.93
CA ALA A 388 10.99 -7.55 -10.78
C ALA A 388 9.65 -7.95 -11.40
N VAL A 389 8.53 -7.57 -10.78
CA VAL A 389 7.20 -7.79 -11.36
C VAL A 389 7.05 -7.05 -12.68
N VAL A 390 7.49 -5.78 -12.72
CA VAL A 390 7.41 -4.93 -13.92
C VAL A 390 8.49 -5.22 -14.95
N SER A 391 9.57 -5.93 -14.58
CA SER A 391 10.65 -6.27 -15.52
C SER A 391 10.30 -7.43 -16.47
N GLY A 392 9.21 -8.16 -16.21
CA GLY A 392 8.78 -9.34 -16.99
C GLY A 392 9.23 -10.67 -16.39
N GLU A 393 9.97 -10.63 -15.29
CA GLU A 393 10.42 -11.83 -14.61
C GLU A 393 9.26 -12.63 -14.01
N LEU A 394 8.35 -11.94 -13.32
CA LEU A 394 7.11 -12.57 -12.84
C LEU A 394 6.29 -13.12 -14.03
N ALA A 395 6.14 -12.35 -15.11
CA ALA A 395 5.42 -12.79 -16.31
C ALA A 395 5.98 -14.11 -16.87
N ARG A 396 7.31 -14.25 -16.95
CA ARG A 396 7.96 -15.49 -17.39
C ARG A 396 7.70 -16.66 -16.44
N GLN A 397 7.79 -16.42 -15.13
CA GLN A 397 7.48 -17.45 -14.12
C GLN A 397 6.02 -17.92 -14.23
N MET A 398 5.09 -16.98 -14.39
CA MET A 398 3.67 -17.26 -14.56
C MET A 398 3.36 -18.09 -15.81
N LEU A 399 3.98 -17.74 -16.94
CA LEU A 399 3.79 -18.48 -18.19
C LEU A 399 4.20 -19.95 -18.05
N ARG A 400 5.29 -20.23 -17.31
CA ARG A 400 5.79 -21.60 -17.08
C ARG A 400 4.91 -22.40 -16.13
N LEU A 401 4.38 -21.79 -15.07
CA LEU A 401 3.50 -22.46 -14.10
C LEU A 401 2.28 -23.10 -14.76
N ASN A 402 1.72 -22.44 -15.77
CA ASN A 402 0.53 -22.90 -16.47
C ASN A 402 0.81 -24.10 -17.42
N ASP A 403 2.05 -24.26 -17.93
CA ASP A 403 2.40 -25.42 -18.78
C ASP A 403 2.53 -26.74 -17.99
N THR A 404 2.64 -26.66 -16.66
CA THR A 404 2.90 -27.84 -15.80
C THR A 404 1.62 -28.39 -15.17
N ILE A 405 0.60 -27.55 -14.96
CA ILE A 405 -0.66 -27.91 -14.28
C ILE A 405 -1.61 -28.69 -15.20
N SER A 406 -1.40 -28.64 -16.51
CA SER A 406 -2.13 -29.48 -17.48
C SER A 406 -1.81 -30.98 -17.38
N ILE A 407 -0.91 -31.40 -16.47
CA ILE A 407 -0.53 -32.79 -16.21
C ILE A 407 -0.93 -33.21 -14.79
N GLY A 408 -2.24 -33.18 -14.46
CA GLY A 408 -2.91 -34.03 -13.45
C GLY A 408 -2.37 -34.15 -12.00
N GLY A 409 -1.39 -33.34 -11.58
CA GLY A 409 -0.78 -33.40 -10.25
C GLY A 409 -1.35 -32.35 -9.31
N SER A 410 -1.58 -32.73 -8.03
CA SER A 410 -1.90 -31.77 -6.97
C SER A 410 -0.84 -30.67 -6.91
N ALA A 411 -1.29 -29.42 -6.88
CA ALA A 411 -0.43 -28.24 -6.95
C ALA A 411 0.55 -28.20 -5.78
N LYS A 412 1.81 -28.57 -6.04
CA LYS A 412 2.95 -28.14 -5.25
C LYS A 412 3.45 -26.80 -5.81
N PRO A 413 3.90 -25.85 -4.98
CA PRO A 413 4.57 -24.65 -5.48
C PRO A 413 5.93 -25.02 -6.08
N TRP A 414 6.21 -24.65 -7.33
CA TRP A 414 7.48 -24.91 -8.03
C TRP A 414 7.91 -23.65 -8.81
N PHE A 415 9.21 -23.30 -8.78
CA PHE A 415 9.77 -22.09 -9.39
C PHE A 415 11.03 -22.39 -10.22
N HIS A 416 11.09 -21.91 -11.48
CA HIS A 416 12.31 -21.86 -12.32
C HIS A 416 12.22 -20.72 -13.36
N ALA A 417 13.24 -19.86 -13.50
CA ALA A 417 13.29 -18.76 -14.48
C ALA A 417 14.71 -18.30 -14.89
N THR A 418 14.92 -17.86 -16.13
CA THR A 418 16.26 -17.66 -16.76
C THR A 418 16.57 -16.19 -17.16
N ASN A 419 17.85 -15.83 -17.12
CA ASN A 419 18.46 -14.50 -17.33
C ASN A 419 18.11 -13.75 -18.64
N SER A 420 17.97 -12.41 -18.54
CA SER A 420 18.31 -11.46 -19.62
C SER A 420 18.47 -10.03 -19.09
N ASP A 421 19.61 -9.39 -19.40
CA ASP A 421 19.93 -7.98 -19.13
C ASP A 421 19.01 -7.03 -19.93
N ALA A 422 18.40 -6.04 -19.27
CA ALA A 422 17.74 -4.89 -19.92
C ALA A 422 17.31 -3.79 -18.91
N PRO A 423 17.10 -2.54 -19.37
CA PRO A 423 17.49 -1.32 -18.67
C PRO A 423 16.38 -0.65 -17.86
N THR A 424 16.80 0.26 -16.96
CA THR A 424 15.96 1.05 -16.06
C THR A 424 15.10 2.09 -16.81
N SER A 425 13.81 1.81 -16.99
CA SER A 425 12.82 2.81 -17.38
C SER A 425 12.25 3.51 -16.14
N ARG A 426 12.44 4.84 -16.05
CA ARG A 426 11.92 5.69 -14.98
C ARG A 426 10.43 5.97 -15.15
N ILE A 427 9.67 5.81 -14.07
CA ILE A 427 8.27 6.19 -13.88
C ILE A 427 8.15 7.72 -13.88
N PRO A 428 7.14 8.35 -14.51
CA PRO A 428 6.81 9.74 -14.24
C PRO A 428 6.05 9.83 -12.91
N THR A 429 6.78 9.79 -11.80
CA THR A 429 6.33 10.46 -10.57
C THR A 429 6.25 11.95 -10.88
N TYR A 430 5.20 12.66 -10.45
CA TYR A 430 5.24 14.13 -10.46
C TYR A 430 6.35 14.53 -9.51
N LYS A 431 7.55 14.80 -10.04
CA LYS A 431 8.68 15.24 -9.24
C LYS A 431 8.29 16.56 -8.62
N SER A 432 8.08 16.54 -7.31
CA SER A 432 8.04 17.77 -6.53
C SER A 432 9.38 18.48 -6.73
N GLY A 433 9.37 19.77 -6.99
CA GLY A 433 10.58 20.50 -7.31
C GLY A 433 10.35 21.82 -7.99
N VAL A 434 11.45 22.52 -8.22
CA VAL A 434 11.46 23.83 -8.88
C VAL A 434 11.79 23.66 -10.36
N PHE A 435 10.94 24.25 -11.20
CA PHE A 435 11.05 24.23 -12.65
C PHE A 435 11.12 25.66 -13.16
N SER A 436 11.83 25.89 -14.27
CA SER A 436 11.65 27.13 -15.00
C SER A 436 10.41 27.01 -15.89
N GLY A 437 9.77 28.12 -16.21
CA GLY A 437 8.54 28.15 -16.98
C GLY A 437 8.10 29.56 -17.37
N GLN A 438 7.08 29.62 -18.21
CA GLN A 438 6.50 30.88 -18.68
C GLN A 438 5.01 30.72 -18.99
N GLU A 439 4.25 31.77 -18.73
CA GLU A 439 2.89 31.90 -19.24
C GLU A 439 2.93 32.36 -20.70
N VAL A 440 2.32 31.60 -21.60
CA VAL A 440 2.26 31.87 -23.05
C VAL A 440 0.79 31.99 -23.46
N THR A 441 0.45 33.05 -24.18
CA THR A 441 -0.89 33.20 -24.76
C THR A 441 -0.92 32.64 -26.17
N GLU A 442 -1.74 31.62 -26.40
CA GLU A 442 -1.97 31.01 -27.70
C GLU A 442 -3.46 31.04 -28.02
N GLN A 443 -3.82 31.70 -29.13
CA GLN A 443 -5.22 31.82 -29.59
C GLN A 443 -6.16 32.35 -28.49
N GLY A 444 -5.69 33.32 -27.70
CA GLY A 444 -6.45 33.92 -26.59
C GLY A 444 -6.56 33.04 -25.33
N THR A 445 -5.94 31.85 -25.32
CA THR A 445 -5.85 30.97 -24.14
C THR A 445 -4.46 31.10 -23.51
N ILE A 446 -4.39 31.23 -22.19
CA ILE A 446 -3.11 31.29 -21.46
C ILE A 446 -2.69 29.87 -21.06
N TYR A 447 -1.43 29.54 -21.30
CA TYR A 447 -0.79 28.28 -20.92
C TYR A 447 0.42 28.52 -20.05
N LEU A 448 0.58 27.78 -18.96
CA LEU A 448 1.84 27.68 -18.23
C LEU A 448 2.67 26.53 -18.82
N ARG A 449 3.83 26.85 -19.40
CA ARG A 449 4.80 25.88 -19.91
C ARG A 449 5.99 25.76 -18.97
N LEU A 450 6.30 24.55 -18.52
CA LEU A 450 7.44 24.24 -17.67
C LEU A 450 8.60 23.66 -18.49
N SER A 451 9.82 23.80 -17.98
CA SER A 451 11.06 23.38 -18.65
C SER A 451 11.25 21.87 -18.78
N ASP A 452 10.41 21.08 -18.10
CA ASP A 452 10.36 19.63 -18.25
C ASP A 452 9.37 19.17 -19.34
N GLY A 453 8.83 20.10 -20.11
CA GLY A 453 7.93 19.84 -21.23
C GLY A 453 6.45 19.82 -20.85
N ARG A 454 6.10 19.95 -19.56
CA ARG A 454 4.69 20.05 -19.14
C ARG A 454 4.08 21.38 -19.58
N SER A 455 2.82 21.34 -19.99
CA SER A 455 2.05 22.52 -20.39
C SER A 455 0.65 22.46 -19.82
N PHE A 456 0.22 23.51 -19.12
CA PHE A 456 -1.06 23.57 -18.44
C PHE A 456 -1.89 24.76 -18.94
N LYS A 457 -3.12 24.51 -19.39
CA LYS A 457 -4.07 25.58 -19.73
C LYS A 457 -4.57 26.24 -18.45
N ILE A 458 -4.46 27.58 -18.36
CA ILE A 458 -4.97 28.34 -17.23
C ILE A 458 -6.46 28.62 -17.47
N VAL A 459 -7.31 28.18 -16.53
CA VAL A 459 -8.77 28.35 -16.57
C VAL A 459 -9.27 29.13 -15.35
N SER A 460 -10.49 29.65 -15.44
CA SER A 460 -11.20 30.33 -14.35
C SER A 460 -12.45 29.54 -13.92
N ASP A 461 -12.89 29.72 -12.68
CA ASP A 461 -14.16 29.22 -12.11
C ASP A 461 -14.35 27.68 -12.04
N HIS A 462 -13.25 26.92 -11.99
CA HIS A 462 -13.24 25.48 -11.79
C HIS A 462 -12.76 25.03 -10.40
N ILE A 463 -12.00 25.86 -9.70
CA ILE A 463 -11.46 25.63 -8.36
C ILE A 463 -12.08 26.62 -7.38
N VAL A 464 -12.43 26.12 -6.19
CA VAL A 464 -12.67 26.92 -4.99
C VAL A 464 -11.51 26.65 -4.04
N GLY A 465 -10.83 27.70 -3.58
CA GLY A 465 -9.68 27.54 -2.69
C GLY A 465 -9.10 28.87 -2.24
N VAL A 466 -8.38 28.83 -1.13
CA VAL A 466 -7.80 29.98 -0.45
C VAL A 466 -6.40 29.63 0.03
N LEU A 467 -5.49 30.58 -0.06
CA LEU A 467 -4.21 30.58 0.67
C LEU A 467 -4.46 31.22 2.04
N ASP A 468 -4.52 30.41 3.09
CA ASP A 468 -4.90 30.85 4.43
C ASP A 468 -3.77 30.81 5.46
N ARG A 469 -2.56 30.40 5.03
CA ARG A 469 -1.36 30.38 5.87
C ARG A 469 -0.14 30.85 5.10
N SER A 470 0.63 31.76 5.72
CA SER A 470 1.90 32.25 5.20
C SER A 470 2.81 32.65 6.36
N ASP A 471 3.62 31.71 6.85
CA ASP A 471 4.55 31.93 7.97
C ASP A 471 5.98 32.03 7.44
N GLN A 472 6.72 33.07 7.83
CA GLN A 472 8.13 33.24 7.47
C GLN A 472 9.03 32.96 8.68
N ASP A 473 10.09 32.18 8.46
CA ASP A 473 11.17 31.95 9.44
C ASP A 473 12.56 32.07 8.77
N ASP A 474 13.64 31.89 9.53
CA ASP A 474 15.02 31.96 9.02
C ASP A 474 15.33 30.89 7.95
N ASN A 475 14.55 29.80 7.91
CA ASN A 475 14.74 28.69 7.00
C ASN A 475 13.90 28.81 5.73
N GLY A 476 12.99 29.79 5.64
CA GLY A 476 12.18 30.03 4.45
C GLY A 476 10.77 30.51 4.75
N ILE A 477 9.82 30.11 3.92
CA ILE A 477 8.39 30.41 4.10
C ILE A 477 7.58 29.13 4.04
N VAL A 478 6.63 29.01 4.96
CA VAL A 478 5.60 27.98 4.96
C VAL A 478 4.34 28.59 4.40
N ILE A 479 3.92 28.09 3.24
CA ILE A 479 2.65 28.47 2.61
C ILE A 479 1.68 27.32 2.81
N GLY A 480 0.47 27.65 3.24
CA GLY A 480 -0.63 26.69 3.34
C GLY A 480 -1.95 27.27 2.89
N GLY A 481 -2.88 26.37 2.61
CA GLY A 481 -4.19 26.72 2.09
C GLY A 481 -5.05 25.48 1.90
N TRP A 482 -6.10 25.66 1.12
CA TRP A 482 -6.94 24.57 0.65
C TRP A 482 -7.49 24.88 -0.74
N ALA A 483 -7.74 23.85 -1.54
CA ALA A 483 -8.43 23.98 -2.80
C ALA A 483 -9.12 22.69 -3.24
N TYR A 484 -10.28 22.83 -3.86
CA TYR A 484 -11.04 21.71 -4.42
C TYR A 484 -11.69 22.06 -5.75
N GLN A 485 -12.00 21.04 -6.55
CA GLN A 485 -12.69 21.17 -7.82
C GLN A 485 -14.18 21.41 -7.60
N LYS A 486 -14.66 22.60 -8.00
CA LYS A 486 -16.06 23.05 -7.81
C LYS A 486 -17.08 22.05 -8.35
N ARG A 487 -16.82 21.46 -9.52
CA ARG A 487 -17.76 20.54 -10.20
C ARG A 487 -17.87 19.17 -9.50
N ASN A 488 -16.76 18.65 -9.00
CA ASN A 488 -16.65 17.27 -8.55
C ASN A 488 -16.56 17.14 -7.02
N HIS A 489 -16.43 18.26 -6.30
CA HIS A 489 -16.19 18.30 -4.86
C HIS A 489 -15.04 17.37 -4.45
N CYS A 490 -13.92 17.42 -5.19
CA CYS A 490 -12.72 16.63 -4.89
C CYS A 490 -11.48 17.52 -4.71
N PRO A 491 -10.51 17.11 -3.87
CA PRO A 491 -9.24 17.82 -3.70
C PRO A 491 -8.50 18.04 -5.01
N SER A 492 -7.76 19.15 -5.10
CA SER A 492 -6.78 19.31 -6.18
C SER A 492 -5.58 18.37 -5.95
N PRO A 493 -5.16 17.56 -6.93
CA PRO A 493 -4.13 16.54 -6.71
C PRO A 493 -2.72 17.12 -6.57
N PHE A 494 -2.48 18.32 -7.11
CA PHE A 494 -1.20 19.03 -6.94
C PHE A 494 -1.39 20.54 -7.13
N PHE A 495 -0.38 21.27 -6.64
CA PHE A 495 -0.32 22.72 -6.64
C PHE A 495 0.94 23.19 -7.35
N ILE A 496 0.85 24.36 -7.97
CA ILE A 496 1.97 25.05 -8.59
C ILE A 496 2.11 26.42 -7.93
N VAL A 497 3.28 26.75 -7.41
CA VAL A 497 3.58 28.06 -6.81
C VAL A 497 4.61 28.76 -7.69
N ASN A 498 4.27 29.92 -8.24
CA ASN A 498 5.25 30.75 -8.94
C ASN A 498 6.15 31.47 -7.91
N LEU A 499 7.45 31.15 -7.95
CA LEU A 499 8.48 31.58 -7.00
C LEU A 499 9.18 32.89 -7.39
N SER A 500 8.81 33.50 -8.52
CA SER A 500 9.45 34.64 -9.25
C SER A 500 10.37 34.25 -10.41
N ALA A 501 10.62 35.21 -11.30
CA ALA A 501 11.54 35.09 -12.45
C ALA A 501 11.31 33.85 -13.34
N GLY A 502 10.04 33.46 -13.51
CA GLY A 502 9.67 32.27 -14.28
C GLY A 502 10.04 30.96 -13.59
N ARG A 503 10.25 30.93 -12.27
CA ARG A 503 10.43 29.69 -11.50
C ARG A 503 9.11 29.26 -10.88
N TYR A 504 8.82 27.96 -10.93
CA TYR A 504 7.59 27.36 -10.45
C TYR A 504 7.91 26.14 -9.59
N PHE A 505 7.42 26.12 -8.36
CA PHE A 505 7.43 24.94 -7.51
C PHE A 505 6.19 24.12 -7.77
N VAL A 506 6.35 22.84 -8.06
CA VAL A 506 5.23 21.89 -8.16
C VAL A 506 5.29 20.95 -6.99
N ALA A 507 4.16 20.72 -6.31
CA ALA A 507 4.08 19.74 -5.25
C ALA A 507 2.69 19.13 -5.12
N GLU A 508 2.65 17.85 -4.76
CA GLU A 508 1.45 17.15 -4.33
C GLU A 508 1.11 17.58 -2.90
N SER A 509 -0.16 17.73 -2.57
CA SER A 509 -0.51 17.91 -1.17
C SER A 509 -1.90 17.40 -0.83
N LEU A 510 -1.97 16.65 0.26
CA LEU A 510 -3.17 16.08 0.85
C LEU A 510 -3.16 16.37 2.36
N VAL A 511 -3.15 17.66 2.74
CA VAL A 511 -3.27 18.06 4.15
C VAL A 511 -4.73 17.95 4.56
N GLN A 512 -4.98 17.40 5.75
CA GLN A 512 -6.35 17.28 6.26
C GLN A 512 -6.93 18.65 6.63
N ARG A 513 -8.18 18.91 6.20
CA ARG A 513 -8.96 20.14 6.44
C ARG A 513 -10.39 19.78 6.79
N LEU A 514 -10.56 19.27 8.02
CA LEU A 514 -11.87 18.89 8.57
C LEU A 514 -12.82 20.09 8.69
N ASP A 515 -12.29 21.28 8.94
CA ASP A 515 -13.02 22.54 8.93
C ASP A 515 -13.68 22.81 7.57
N ILE A 516 -12.95 22.58 6.47
CA ILE A 516 -13.45 22.75 5.11
C ILE A 516 -14.45 21.63 4.76
N ALA A 517 -14.13 20.38 5.08
CA ALA A 517 -15.07 19.27 4.89
C ALA A 517 -16.42 19.52 5.59
N LYS A 518 -16.39 20.03 6.82
CA LYS A 518 -17.59 20.43 7.58
C LYS A 518 -18.31 21.62 6.95
N ALA A 519 -17.59 22.69 6.59
CA ALA A 519 -18.18 23.91 6.03
C ALA A 519 -18.92 23.66 4.71
N PHE A 520 -18.44 22.72 3.89
CA PHE A 520 -19.03 22.36 2.60
C PHE A 520 -19.89 21.10 2.66
N HIS A 521 -20.12 20.52 3.85
CA HIS A 521 -20.86 19.27 4.04
C HIS A 521 -20.39 18.15 3.11
N SER A 522 -19.07 17.95 3.00
CA SER A 522 -18.48 16.98 2.07
C SER A 522 -17.21 16.36 2.64
N GLU A 523 -17.30 15.09 3.07
CA GLU A 523 -16.15 14.31 3.56
C GLU A 523 -15.07 14.12 2.49
N ARG A 524 -15.43 14.18 1.21
CA ARG A 524 -14.47 14.13 0.09
C ARG A 524 -13.46 15.28 0.14
N LEU A 525 -13.81 16.39 0.80
CA LEU A 525 -12.94 17.55 0.96
C LEU A 525 -12.01 17.45 2.18
N ARG A 526 -12.04 16.33 2.93
CA ARG A 526 -11.16 16.13 4.09
C ARG A 526 -9.69 16.33 3.75
N TYR A 527 -9.24 16.04 2.52
CA TYR A 527 -7.84 16.16 2.10
C TYR A 527 -7.61 17.30 1.08
N CYS A 528 -8.44 18.34 1.11
CA CYS A 528 -8.29 19.48 0.19
C CYS A 528 -7.20 20.49 0.59
N GLY A 529 -6.52 20.28 1.72
CA GLY A 529 -5.50 21.18 2.23
C GLY A 529 -4.14 21.02 1.54
N PHE A 530 -3.37 22.09 1.57
CA PHE A 530 -1.96 22.04 1.21
C PHE A 530 -1.04 22.78 2.18
N GLN A 531 0.20 22.31 2.28
CA GLN A 531 1.25 23.00 3.02
C GLN A 531 2.63 22.68 2.42
N PHE A 532 3.38 23.72 2.08
CA PHE A 532 4.72 23.62 1.52
C PHE A 532 5.68 24.55 2.26
N ARG A 533 6.91 24.08 2.48
CA ARG A 533 8.01 24.94 2.92
C ARG A 533 8.93 25.20 1.73
N LEU A 534 9.15 26.47 1.43
CA LEU A 534 10.01 26.92 0.35
C LEU A 534 11.25 27.61 0.95
N SER A 535 12.44 27.30 0.43
CA SER A 535 13.69 27.87 0.94
C SER A 535 13.76 29.38 0.63
N SER A 536 14.34 30.16 1.55
CA SER A 536 14.65 31.58 1.34
C SER A 536 15.53 31.85 0.11
N LYS A 537 16.30 30.85 -0.35
CA LYS A 537 17.13 30.95 -1.56
C LYS A 537 16.33 30.88 -2.87
N ASP A 538 15.10 30.40 -2.81
CA ASP A 538 14.30 30.08 -3.99
C ASP A 538 13.23 31.12 -4.30
N ILE A 539 13.05 32.15 -3.47
CA ILE A 539 11.85 33.01 -3.50
C ILE A 539 12.19 34.49 -3.42
N ASP A 540 11.47 35.28 -4.23
CA ASP A 540 11.26 36.70 -3.98
C ASP A 540 9.99 36.90 -3.15
N TYR A 541 10.16 37.31 -1.89
CA TYR A 541 9.09 37.45 -0.91
C TYR A 541 7.98 38.43 -1.33
N THR A 542 8.24 39.34 -2.28
CA THR A 542 7.24 40.32 -2.73
C THR A 542 6.16 39.72 -3.63
N LEU A 543 6.33 38.48 -4.12
CA LEU A 543 5.50 37.90 -5.20
C LEU A 543 4.63 36.69 -4.78
N ILE A 544 4.72 36.26 -3.53
CA ILE A 544 4.16 34.99 -3.06
C ILE A 544 2.63 35.00 -3.06
N GLY A 545 2.00 36.15 -2.81
CA GLY A 545 0.54 36.23 -2.73
C GLY A 545 -0.20 35.98 -4.05
N HIS A 546 0.40 36.25 -5.22
CA HIS A 546 -0.41 36.39 -6.44
C HIS A 546 -0.43 35.16 -7.36
N ASN A 547 0.02 33.99 -6.90
CA ASN A 547 0.73 33.09 -7.80
C ASN A 547 0.66 31.59 -7.45
N VAL A 548 -0.32 31.16 -6.66
CA VAL A 548 -0.61 29.73 -6.44
C VAL A 548 -1.65 29.26 -7.44
N PHE A 549 -1.40 28.12 -8.08
CA PHE A 549 -2.31 27.44 -8.99
C PHE A 549 -2.68 26.07 -8.44
N ALA A 550 -3.94 25.70 -8.58
CA ALA A 550 -4.45 24.37 -8.28
C ALA A 550 -4.79 23.65 -9.59
N TYR A 551 -4.47 22.36 -9.67
CA TYR A 551 -4.82 21.53 -10.82
C TYR A 551 -6.30 21.16 -10.85
N VAL A 552 -6.88 21.23 -12.04
CA VAL A 552 -8.31 21.02 -12.31
C VAL A 552 -8.60 19.68 -12.99
N GLY A 553 -7.62 19.11 -13.70
CA GLY A 553 -7.82 17.96 -14.59
C GLY A 553 -7.52 18.29 -16.05
N ASN A 554 -7.30 17.27 -16.89
CA ASN A 554 -7.11 17.41 -18.34
C ASN A 554 -6.08 18.48 -18.77
N GLY A 555 -4.96 18.58 -18.03
CA GLY A 555 -3.94 19.58 -18.31
C GLY A 555 -4.38 21.02 -18.03
N GLN A 556 -5.35 21.24 -17.14
CA GLN A 556 -5.83 22.56 -16.76
C GLN A 556 -5.45 22.91 -15.32
N ILE A 557 -5.11 24.17 -15.08
CA ILE A 557 -4.83 24.74 -13.76
C ILE A 557 -5.64 26.02 -13.57
N GLN A 558 -5.96 26.38 -12.32
CA GLN A 558 -6.59 27.66 -11.98
C GLN A 558 -5.78 28.37 -10.91
N ARG A 559 -5.62 29.68 -11.06
CA ARG A 559 -5.01 30.54 -10.04
C ARG A 559 -5.96 30.68 -8.84
N LEU A 560 -5.45 30.45 -7.64
CA LEU A 560 -6.19 30.68 -6.40
C LEU A 560 -6.29 32.18 -6.12
N TYR A 561 -7.43 32.61 -5.59
CA TYR A 561 -7.63 34.01 -5.20
C TYR A 561 -7.03 34.23 -3.81
N ASN A 562 -6.31 35.34 -3.66
CA ASN A 562 -5.96 35.86 -2.35
C ASN A 562 -7.12 36.70 -1.83
N GLU A 563 -7.91 36.16 -0.92
CA GLU A 563 -8.50 37.01 0.10
C GLU A 563 -7.47 37.11 1.22
N VAL A 564 -6.73 38.22 1.27
CA VAL A 564 -5.90 38.52 2.42
C VAL A 564 -6.85 38.83 3.57
N ILE A 565 -7.19 37.80 4.36
CA ILE A 565 -7.82 37.99 5.66
C ILE A 565 -6.65 38.35 6.60
N TYR A 566 -6.48 39.65 6.87
CA TYR A 566 -5.54 40.13 7.90
C TYR A 566 -5.98 39.73 9.30
#